data_AF-A0A2V4WSX0-F1
#
_entry.id   AF-A0A2V4WSX0-F1
#
_cell.length_a   1.000
_cell.length_b   1.000
_cell.length_c   1.000
_cell.angle_alpha   90.00
_cell.angle_beta   90.00
_cell.angle_gamma   90.00
#
_symmetry.space_group_name_H-M   'P 1'
#
loop_
_entity.id
_entity.type
_entity.pdbx_description
1 polymer ?
#
loop_
_entity_poly.entity_id
_entity_poly.type
_entity_poly.pdbx_seq_one_letter_code
_entity_poly.pdbx_strand_id
1 'polypeptide(L)'
;MKKITKTVIILIGILIVSCSSDDSNEQEPESSGLLKRMEIQNTSTPHIYEFKYNDNNSINEIYFYNFFAGDRKDKFYYNNQGNVEYVESILLSNNQVVQTVNFTYNGSNELITEIKIDNENNNEIIERRDYFYENGVLSCLNRCYDSECNSFQQICYEFDGNGNSSTTTYRDDNGQTLAQIDISEFDNGKTAYFGSNLADIKYLTNPALGLLEVNNNPTSREVTTYFPTGGIQFEFQYNYAIEFNSSDLPTQITISSNQSAESTVLYEYY
;
A
#
# COMPACT_ATOMS: atom_id res chain seq x y z
N MET A 1 57.86 62.85 -22.68
CA MET A 1 58.46 62.17 -21.51
C MET A 1 57.79 60.80 -21.33
N LYS A 2 58.48 59.82 -20.72
CA LYS A 2 58.00 58.43 -20.56
C LYS A 2 57.12 58.23 -19.30
N LYS A 3 56.10 57.37 -19.42
CA LYS A 3 55.54 56.35 -18.46
C LYS A 3 54.10 56.05 -18.94
N ILE A 4 53.71 54.87 -19.47
CA ILE A 4 53.86 53.47 -18.98
C ILE A 4 53.26 53.39 -17.55
N THR A 5 52.22 52.63 -17.16
CA THR A 5 51.50 51.40 -17.62
C THR A 5 50.04 51.49 -17.05
N LYS A 6 49.07 50.57 -17.22
CA LYS A 6 49.01 49.18 -17.71
C LYS A 6 47.93 48.98 -18.81
N THR A 7 47.94 47.77 -19.37
CA THR A 7 47.02 47.19 -20.37
C THR A 7 46.18 46.08 -19.75
N VAL A 8 44.88 46.01 -20.09
CA VAL A 8 44.00 44.83 -20.29
C VAL A 8 42.84 45.37 -21.17
N ILE A 9 42.44 44.90 -22.35
CA ILE A 9 42.77 43.76 -23.23
C ILE A 9 42.18 42.38 -22.85
N ILE A 10 41.03 42.12 -23.51
CA ILE A 10 40.57 40.85 -24.13
C ILE A 10 40.34 39.63 -23.23
N LEU A 11 39.08 39.18 -23.15
CA LEU A 11 38.71 37.86 -23.69
C LEU A 11 37.27 37.83 -24.20
N ILE A 12 37.08 37.25 -25.40
CA ILE A 12 35.79 36.83 -25.94
C ILE A 12 35.54 35.39 -25.49
N GLY A 13 34.29 35.09 -25.12
CA GLY A 13 33.75 33.75 -24.86
C GLY A 13 32.35 33.95 -24.28
N ILE A 14 31.24 33.56 -24.91
CA ILE A 14 31.00 32.26 -25.56
C ILE A 14 31.63 31.13 -24.75
N LEU A 15 31.16 31.00 -23.51
CA LEU A 15 31.13 29.72 -22.82
C LEU A 15 29.70 29.18 -22.91
N ILE A 16 29.44 28.54 -24.04
CA ILE A 16 28.51 27.42 -24.07
C ILE A 16 29.16 26.34 -23.20
N VAL A 17 28.66 26.13 -21.99
CA VAL A 17 28.94 24.91 -21.22
C VAL A 17 27.73 24.01 -21.41
N SER A 18 27.83 23.15 -22.42
CA SER A 18 27.00 21.97 -22.57
C SER A 18 27.54 20.83 -21.71
N CYS A 19 26.64 19.96 -21.24
CA CYS A 19 26.91 18.70 -20.54
C CYS A 19 27.38 18.85 -19.06
N SER A 20 26.89 18.05 -18.10
CA SER A 20 25.89 16.97 -18.21
C SER A 20 25.30 16.56 -16.85
N SER A 21 23.97 16.48 -16.80
CA SER A 21 23.12 15.60 -15.97
C SER A 21 21.68 15.83 -16.45
N ASP A 22 21.01 15.00 -17.24
CA ASP A 22 21.14 13.55 -17.46
C ASP A 22 21.52 12.78 -16.19
N ASP A 23 20.76 13.05 -15.12
CA ASP A 23 20.33 12.07 -14.13
C ASP A 23 19.14 12.69 -13.36
N SER A 24 17.93 12.14 -13.59
CA SER A 24 16.67 12.36 -12.87
C SER A 24 16.39 13.76 -12.28
N ASN A 25 15.53 14.54 -12.95
CA ASN A 25 14.70 15.57 -12.30
C ASN A 25 13.59 14.90 -11.43
N GLU A 26 13.98 14.01 -10.52
CA GLU A 26 13.14 13.68 -9.37
C GLU A 26 13.27 14.82 -8.37
N GLN A 27 12.43 15.84 -8.53
CA GLN A 27 12.25 16.86 -7.51
C GLN A 27 11.65 16.15 -6.28
N GLU A 28 12.42 16.02 -5.20
CA GLU A 28 11.88 15.46 -3.95
C GLU A 28 10.64 16.29 -3.52
N PRO A 29 9.51 15.63 -3.19
CA PRO A 29 8.27 16.36 -2.94
C PRO A 29 8.38 17.17 -1.64
N GLU A 30 8.13 18.49 -1.72
CA GLU A 30 8.30 19.43 -0.59
C GLU A 30 7.25 19.25 0.54
N SER A 31 6.33 18.29 0.42
CA SER A 31 5.25 18.08 1.38
C SER A 31 5.64 17.14 2.51
N SER A 32 6.00 17.73 3.64
CA SER A 32 6.22 17.04 4.91
C SER A 32 5.03 16.12 5.24
N GLY A 33 5.27 14.80 5.27
CA GLY A 33 4.26 13.79 5.58
C GLY A 33 3.83 12.87 4.43
N LEU A 34 4.41 12.99 3.23
CA LEU A 34 4.41 11.86 2.31
C LEU A 34 5.32 10.76 2.84
N LEU A 35 4.83 9.52 2.83
CA LEU A 35 5.61 8.38 3.30
C LEU A 35 6.72 8.09 2.28
N LYS A 36 7.97 8.14 2.73
CA LYS A 36 9.15 7.86 1.91
C LYS A 36 9.50 6.37 1.90
N ARG A 37 9.41 5.73 3.07
CA ARG A 37 9.81 4.34 3.27
C ARG A 37 9.03 3.67 4.40
N MET A 38 8.68 2.40 4.19
CA MET A 38 8.15 1.50 5.21
C MET A 38 9.07 0.27 5.32
N GLU A 39 9.37 -0.17 6.54
CA GLU A 39 10.19 -1.34 6.79
C GLU A 39 9.50 -2.30 7.76
N ILE A 40 9.27 -3.55 7.34
CA ILE A 40 8.63 -4.60 8.15
C ILE A 40 9.71 -5.53 8.72
N GLN A 41 9.88 -5.47 10.04
CA GLN A 41 10.83 -6.24 10.83
C GLN A 41 10.10 -7.39 11.56
N ASN A 42 9.88 -8.49 10.85
CA ASN A 42 9.29 -9.74 11.37
C ASN A 42 10.15 -10.99 11.08
N THR A 43 11.28 -10.86 10.39
CA THR A 43 12.27 -11.92 10.16
C THR A 43 13.70 -11.39 10.34
N SER A 44 14.71 -12.22 10.08
CA SER A 44 16.12 -11.79 10.07
C SER A 44 16.47 -10.77 8.98
N THR A 45 15.64 -10.66 7.94
CA THR A 45 15.83 -9.72 6.82
C THR A 45 14.54 -8.92 6.66
N PRO A 46 14.57 -7.58 6.84
CA PRO A 46 13.34 -6.80 6.78
C PRO A 46 12.84 -6.65 5.34
N HIS A 47 11.52 -6.70 5.16
CA HIS A 47 10.89 -6.32 3.89
C HIS A 47 10.79 -4.79 3.82
N ILE A 48 11.32 -4.20 2.74
CA ILE A 48 11.41 -2.75 2.58
C ILE A 48 10.52 -2.32 1.42
N TYR A 49 9.81 -1.22 1.62
CA TYR A 49 8.94 -0.56 0.66
C TYR A 49 9.42 0.89 0.53
N GLU A 50 9.77 1.34 -0.67
CA GLU A 50 10.18 2.74 -0.91
C GLU A 50 9.23 3.39 -1.92
N PHE A 51 8.75 4.59 -1.61
CA PHE A 51 7.64 5.23 -2.31
C PHE A 51 8.16 6.42 -3.11
N LYS A 52 7.76 6.49 -4.37
CA LYS A 52 8.06 7.59 -5.29
C LYS A 52 6.76 8.23 -5.73
N TYR A 53 6.74 9.56 -5.77
CA TYR A 53 5.56 10.35 -6.10
C TYR A 53 5.75 11.09 -7.44
N ASN A 54 4.65 11.45 -8.08
CA ASN A 54 4.63 12.34 -9.24
C ASN A 54 4.42 13.81 -8.82
N ASP A 55 4.48 14.73 -9.79
CA ASP A 55 4.32 16.19 -9.59
C ASP A 55 3.00 16.59 -8.90
N ASN A 56 1.99 15.70 -8.84
CA ASN A 56 0.71 15.90 -8.15
C ASN A 56 0.67 15.25 -6.76
N ASN A 57 1.82 14.83 -6.21
CA ASN A 57 1.96 14.08 -4.95
C ASN A 57 1.16 12.75 -4.89
N SER A 58 0.81 12.16 -6.03
CA SER A 58 0.25 10.79 -6.09
C SER A 58 1.36 9.76 -6.25
N ILE A 59 1.19 8.55 -5.70
CA ILE A 59 2.18 7.47 -5.83
C ILE A 59 2.42 7.16 -7.31
N ASN A 60 3.67 7.29 -7.75
CA ASN A 60 4.11 6.94 -9.11
C ASN A 60 4.65 5.50 -9.14
N GLU A 61 5.51 5.16 -8.19
CA GLU A 61 6.13 3.84 -8.07
C GLU A 61 6.30 3.44 -6.60
N ILE A 62 6.20 2.14 -6.32
CA ILE A 62 6.60 1.53 -5.04
C ILE A 62 7.65 0.47 -5.34
N TYR A 63 8.83 0.58 -4.72
CA TYR A 63 9.90 -0.40 -4.81
C TYR A 63 9.81 -1.36 -3.62
N PHE A 64 9.95 -2.67 -3.89
CA PHE A 64 9.84 -3.75 -2.92
C PHE A 64 11.16 -4.53 -2.87
N TYR A 65 11.83 -4.51 -1.71
CA TYR A 65 13.12 -5.18 -1.53
C TYR A 65 13.07 -6.28 -0.47
N ASN A 66 13.96 -7.27 -0.62
CA ASN A 66 14.11 -8.45 0.22
C ASN A 66 12.87 -9.37 0.21
N PHE A 67 12.14 -9.43 -0.90
CA PHE A 67 11.00 -10.34 -1.05
C PHE A 67 11.45 -11.73 -1.52
N PHE A 68 10.79 -12.78 -1.03
CA PHE A 68 11.09 -14.16 -1.45
C PHE A 68 10.91 -14.40 -2.95
N ALA A 69 10.00 -13.66 -3.60
CA ALA A 69 9.77 -13.66 -5.04
C ALA A 69 10.78 -12.80 -5.84
N GLY A 70 11.82 -12.26 -5.18
CA GLY A 70 12.76 -11.30 -5.75
C GLY A 70 12.29 -9.85 -5.63
N ASP A 71 13.23 -8.93 -5.78
CA ASP A 71 12.97 -7.49 -5.71
C ASP A 71 12.22 -7.01 -6.96
N ARG A 72 11.20 -6.18 -6.76
CA ARG A 72 10.34 -5.65 -7.83
C ARG A 72 9.98 -4.20 -7.57
N LYS A 73 9.37 -3.54 -8.56
CA LYS A 73 8.58 -2.33 -8.33
C LYS A 73 7.19 -2.45 -8.91
N ASP A 74 6.21 -1.83 -8.27
CA ASP A 74 4.88 -1.62 -8.82
C ASP A 74 4.81 -0.18 -9.34
N LYS A 75 4.40 0.01 -10.60
CA LYS A 75 4.26 1.32 -11.25
C LYS A 75 2.79 1.63 -11.54
N PHE A 76 2.37 2.84 -11.21
CA PHE A 76 0.97 3.25 -11.18
C PHE A 76 0.63 4.11 -12.40
N TYR A 77 -0.49 3.78 -13.05
CA TYR A 77 -1.03 4.51 -14.18
C TYR A 77 -2.42 5.03 -13.83
N TYR A 78 -2.69 6.28 -14.19
CA TYR A 78 -3.88 7.02 -13.76
C TYR A 78 -4.73 7.44 -14.96
N ASN A 79 -6.05 7.33 -14.81
CA ASN A 79 -7.00 7.81 -15.82
C ASN A 79 -7.19 9.33 -15.73
N ASN A 80 -7.98 9.89 -16.66
CA ASN A 80 -8.27 11.33 -16.74
C ASN A 80 -9.04 11.90 -15.53
N GLN A 81 -9.57 11.04 -14.65
CA GLN A 81 -10.25 11.40 -13.40
C GLN A 81 -9.29 11.42 -12.20
N GLY A 82 -8.02 11.01 -12.37
CA GLY A 82 -7.05 10.88 -11.29
C GLY A 82 -7.15 9.58 -10.49
N ASN A 83 -7.96 8.62 -10.92
CA ASN A 83 -8.03 7.29 -10.31
C ASN A 83 -6.98 6.37 -10.93
N VAL A 84 -6.45 5.42 -10.15
CA VAL A 84 -5.53 4.39 -10.66
C VAL A 84 -6.28 3.52 -11.66
N GLU A 85 -5.86 3.52 -12.92
CA GLU A 85 -6.46 2.70 -13.99
C GLU A 85 -5.87 1.28 -13.98
N TYR A 86 -4.54 1.20 -13.89
CA TYR A 86 -3.81 -0.06 -13.76
C TYR A 86 -2.46 0.11 -13.05
N VAL A 87 -1.92 -1.01 -12.58
CA VAL A 87 -0.59 -1.12 -11.97
C VAL A 87 0.18 -2.23 -12.66
N GLU A 88 1.45 -1.98 -12.98
CA GLU A 88 2.41 -2.97 -13.50
C GLU A 88 3.42 -3.36 -12.42
N SER A 89 3.49 -4.64 -12.07
CA SER A 89 4.58 -5.20 -11.25
C SER A 89 5.74 -5.63 -12.14
N ILE A 90 6.93 -5.08 -11.88
CA ILE A 90 8.12 -5.17 -12.73
C ILE A 90 9.29 -5.70 -11.90
N LEU A 91 9.92 -6.81 -12.30
CA LEU A 91 11.11 -7.34 -11.62
C LEU A 91 12.32 -6.41 -11.82
N LEU A 92 13.02 -6.06 -10.75
CA LEU A 92 14.19 -5.16 -10.84
C LEU A 92 15.41 -5.82 -11.53
N SER A 93 15.48 -7.15 -11.52
CA SER A 93 16.60 -7.92 -12.05
C SER A 93 16.70 -7.93 -13.58
N ASN A 94 15.58 -7.80 -14.28
CA ASN A 94 15.50 -7.88 -15.74
C ASN A 94 14.52 -6.88 -16.39
N ASN A 95 13.84 -6.05 -15.58
CA ASN A 95 12.81 -5.09 -16.00
C ASN A 95 11.63 -5.73 -16.78
N GLN A 96 11.32 -7.00 -16.49
CA GLN A 96 10.16 -7.71 -17.04
C GLN A 96 8.90 -7.35 -16.25
N VAL A 97 7.83 -6.99 -16.94
CA VAL A 97 6.48 -6.89 -16.34
C VAL A 97 5.98 -8.32 -16.11
N VAL A 98 5.75 -8.68 -14.85
CA VAL A 98 5.31 -10.04 -14.46
C VAL A 98 3.83 -10.09 -14.11
N GLN A 99 3.26 -8.99 -13.60
CA GLN A 99 1.84 -8.93 -13.27
C GLN A 99 1.27 -7.55 -13.65
N THR A 100 0.00 -7.53 -14.09
CA THR A 100 -0.77 -6.30 -14.28
C THR A 100 -2.04 -6.38 -13.45
N VAL A 101 -2.36 -5.32 -12.71
CA VAL A 101 -3.64 -5.19 -12.01
C VAL A 101 -4.45 -4.09 -12.67
N ASN A 102 -5.67 -4.38 -13.09
CA ASN A 102 -6.60 -3.44 -13.69
C ASN A 102 -7.71 -3.09 -12.68
N PHE A 103 -8.13 -1.83 -12.66
CA PHE A 103 -9.14 -1.31 -11.74
C PHE A 103 -10.31 -0.71 -12.51
N THR A 104 -11.54 -1.00 -12.07
CA THR A 104 -12.78 -0.47 -12.68
C THR A 104 -13.61 0.22 -11.61
N TYR A 105 -14.11 1.40 -11.93
CA TYR A 105 -14.89 2.26 -11.03
C TYR A 105 -16.33 2.43 -11.55
N ASN A 106 -17.28 2.68 -10.65
CA ASN A 106 -18.64 3.04 -11.03
C ASN A 106 -18.80 4.56 -11.26
N GLY A 107 -20.03 4.99 -11.57
CA GLY A 107 -20.35 6.40 -11.80
C GLY A 107 -20.22 7.34 -10.59
N SER A 108 -20.06 6.78 -9.38
CA SER A 108 -19.76 7.50 -8.13
C SER A 108 -18.27 7.56 -7.82
N ASN A 109 -17.40 7.06 -8.72
CA ASN A 109 -15.96 6.85 -8.52
C ASN A 109 -15.60 5.81 -7.43
N GLU A 110 -16.52 4.94 -7.03
CA GLU A 110 -16.23 3.81 -6.13
C GLU A 110 -15.58 2.67 -6.94
N LEU A 111 -14.54 2.03 -6.40
CA LEU A 111 -13.87 0.89 -7.05
C LEU A 111 -14.80 -0.32 -7.01
N ILE A 112 -15.26 -0.83 -8.15
CA ILE A 112 -16.16 -1.99 -8.21
C ILE A 112 -15.47 -3.31 -8.57
N THR A 113 -14.34 -3.26 -9.29
CA THR A 113 -13.62 -4.48 -9.69
C THR A 113 -12.11 -4.25 -9.75
N GLU A 114 -11.34 -5.20 -9.20
CA GLU A 114 -9.89 -5.36 -9.39
C GLU A 114 -9.65 -6.70 -10.14
N ILE A 115 -8.88 -6.69 -11.23
CA ILE A 115 -8.48 -7.91 -11.96
C ILE A 115 -6.95 -7.97 -12.04
N LYS A 116 -6.37 -9.03 -11.47
CA LYS A 116 -4.95 -9.33 -11.48
C LYS A 116 -4.63 -10.38 -12.54
N ILE A 117 -3.70 -10.03 -13.41
CA ILE A 117 -3.25 -10.81 -14.55
C ILE A 117 -1.79 -11.24 -14.32
N ASP A 118 -1.48 -12.50 -14.59
CA ASP A 118 -0.13 -13.03 -14.66
C ASP A 118 0.39 -12.98 -16.10
N ASN A 119 1.33 -12.07 -16.35
CA ASN A 119 1.87 -11.81 -17.68
C ASN A 119 2.97 -12.82 -18.06
N GLU A 120 3.48 -13.61 -17.12
CA GLU A 120 4.41 -14.70 -17.41
C GLU A 120 3.65 -15.93 -17.94
N ASN A 121 2.44 -16.16 -17.43
CA ASN A 121 1.58 -17.30 -17.76
C ASN A 121 0.44 -16.93 -18.72
N ASN A 122 0.80 -16.51 -19.95
CA ASN A 122 -0.14 -16.22 -21.05
C ASN A 122 -1.23 -15.17 -20.77
N ASN A 123 -1.02 -14.25 -19.81
CA ASN A 123 -2.02 -13.27 -19.35
C ASN A 123 -3.24 -13.93 -18.70
N GLU A 124 -3.04 -14.99 -17.91
CA GLU A 124 -4.09 -15.63 -17.12
C GLU A 124 -4.57 -14.72 -15.98
N ILE A 125 -5.88 -14.72 -15.70
CA ILE A 125 -6.43 -14.05 -14.52
C ILE A 125 -6.17 -14.94 -13.31
N ILE A 126 -5.27 -14.49 -12.44
CA ILE A 126 -4.89 -15.17 -11.19
C ILE A 126 -5.61 -14.62 -9.96
N GLU A 127 -6.29 -13.48 -10.10
CA GLU A 127 -7.18 -12.97 -9.06
C GLU A 127 -8.21 -12.01 -9.66
N ARG A 128 -9.46 -12.09 -9.19
CA ARG A 128 -10.46 -11.04 -9.38
C ARG A 128 -11.08 -10.70 -8.03
N ARG A 129 -11.27 -9.42 -7.76
CA ARG A 129 -12.08 -8.92 -6.64
C ARG A 129 -13.22 -8.08 -7.17
N ASP A 130 -14.43 -8.35 -6.70
CA ASP A 130 -15.60 -7.50 -6.91
C ASP A 130 -16.01 -6.89 -5.57
N TYR A 131 -16.24 -5.58 -5.55
CA TYR A 131 -16.46 -4.79 -4.34
C TYR A 131 -17.92 -4.31 -4.26
N PHE A 132 -18.51 -4.36 -3.07
CA PHE A 132 -19.91 -4.08 -2.81
C PHE A 132 -20.06 -3.01 -1.72
N TYR A 133 -20.82 -1.96 -2.02
CA TYR A 133 -20.98 -0.79 -1.16
C TYR A 133 -22.41 -0.67 -0.65
N GLU A 134 -22.55 -0.30 0.63
CA GLU A 134 -23.80 0.11 1.25
C GLU A 134 -23.68 1.55 1.74
N ASN A 135 -24.55 2.42 1.24
CA ASN A 135 -24.54 3.87 1.54
C ASN A 135 -23.19 4.57 1.29
N GLY A 136 -22.38 4.06 0.36
CA GLY A 136 -21.06 4.60 0.01
C GLY A 136 -19.90 4.03 0.84
N VAL A 137 -20.15 3.08 1.75
CA VAL A 137 -19.13 2.38 2.55
C VAL A 137 -18.99 0.96 2.03
N LEU A 138 -17.75 0.44 1.93
CA LEU A 138 -17.48 -0.92 1.47
C LEU A 138 -18.01 -1.95 2.49
N SER A 139 -19.09 -2.66 2.16
CA SER A 139 -19.71 -3.66 3.05
C SER A 139 -19.18 -5.07 2.84
N CYS A 140 -18.89 -5.46 1.59
CA CYS A 140 -18.26 -6.74 1.27
C CYS A 140 -17.39 -6.66 0.02
N LEU A 141 -16.51 -7.64 -0.16
CA LEU A 141 -15.92 -7.99 -1.44
C LEU A 141 -15.96 -9.51 -1.67
N ASN A 142 -16.05 -9.91 -2.93
CA ASN A 142 -15.89 -11.29 -3.36
C ASN A 142 -14.54 -11.44 -4.04
N ARG A 143 -13.81 -12.52 -3.75
CA ARG A 143 -12.48 -12.82 -4.28
C ARG A 143 -12.50 -14.16 -5.01
N CYS A 144 -12.20 -14.15 -6.30
CA CYS A 144 -11.97 -15.33 -7.14
C CYS A 144 -10.46 -15.47 -7.40
N TYR A 145 -9.92 -16.69 -7.33
CA TYR A 145 -8.48 -16.94 -7.59
C TYR A 145 -8.15 -17.46 -9.00
N ASP A 146 -9.15 -17.54 -9.88
CA ASP A 146 -8.99 -17.83 -11.31
C ASP A 146 -10.11 -17.19 -12.13
N SER A 147 -10.05 -17.33 -13.46
CA SER A 147 -11.06 -16.77 -14.39
C SER A 147 -12.45 -17.45 -14.31
N GLU A 148 -12.53 -18.66 -13.76
CA GLU A 148 -13.76 -19.45 -13.61
C GLU A 148 -14.40 -19.30 -12.21
N CYS A 149 -13.66 -18.69 -11.27
CA CYS A 149 -13.96 -18.60 -9.85
C CYS A 149 -14.05 -19.97 -9.13
N ASN A 150 -13.21 -20.95 -9.51
CA ASN A 150 -13.22 -22.29 -8.87
C ASN A 150 -12.80 -22.26 -7.40
N SER A 151 -12.04 -21.24 -7.00
CA SER A 151 -11.77 -20.91 -5.61
C SER A 151 -12.34 -19.51 -5.34
N PHE A 152 -13.26 -19.45 -4.39
CA PHE A 152 -14.00 -18.24 -4.02
C PHE A 152 -13.85 -17.98 -2.52
N GLN A 153 -13.75 -16.69 -2.18
CA GLN A 153 -13.83 -16.22 -0.81
C GLN A 153 -14.62 -14.91 -0.76
N GLN A 154 -15.65 -14.86 0.07
CA GLN A 154 -16.31 -13.60 0.44
C GLN A 154 -15.64 -13.02 1.68
N ILE A 155 -15.46 -11.70 1.71
CA ILE A 155 -14.98 -10.95 2.87
C ILE A 155 -15.99 -9.84 3.12
N CYS A 156 -16.60 -9.79 4.30
CA CYS A 156 -17.58 -8.77 4.67
C CYS A 156 -17.17 -8.04 5.94
N TYR A 157 -17.54 -6.77 6.02
CA TYR A 157 -17.17 -5.81 7.05
C TYR A 157 -18.43 -5.33 7.77
N GLU A 158 -18.39 -5.36 9.09
CA GLU A 158 -19.40 -4.75 9.96
C GLU A 158 -18.76 -3.56 10.67
N PHE A 159 -19.51 -2.46 10.81
CA PHE A 159 -19.02 -1.20 11.33
C PHE A 159 -19.71 -0.79 12.63
N ASP A 160 -18.96 -0.20 13.55
CA ASP A 160 -19.49 0.34 14.81
C ASP A 160 -20.27 1.66 14.61
N GLY A 161 -20.84 2.19 15.69
CA GLY A 161 -21.58 3.46 15.67
C GLY A 161 -20.72 4.70 15.36
N ASN A 162 -19.39 4.56 15.30
CA ASN A 162 -18.43 5.60 14.93
C ASN A 162 -17.89 5.40 13.49
N GLY A 163 -18.35 4.36 12.77
CA GLY A 163 -17.88 4.03 11.43
C GLY A 163 -16.52 3.32 11.38
N ASN A 164 -16.04 2.76 12.48
CA ASN A 164 -14.87 1.87 12.47
C ASN A 164 -15.30 0.47 12.04
N SER A 165 -14.57 -0.18 11.13
CA SER A 165 -14.73 -1.63 10.90
C SER A 165 -14.48 -2.37 12.22
N SER A 166 -15.51 -2.99 12.81
CA SER A 166 -15.44 -3.72 14.08
C SER A 166 -15.27 -5.22 13.89
N THR A 167 -15.85 -5.78 12.83
CA THR A 167 -15.77 -7.21 12.51
C THR A 167 -15.52 -7.40 11.02
N THR A 168 -14.61 -8.32 10.68
CA THR A 168 -14.39 -8.79 9.30
C THR A 168 -14.62 -10.29 9.24
N THR A 169 -15.58 -10.76 8.43
CA THR A 169 -15.89 -12.19 8.27
C THR A 169 -15.45 -12.70 6.90
N TYR A 170 -14.67 -13.78 6.89
CA TYR A 170 -14.25 -14.50 5.69
C TYR A 170 -15.13 -15.74 5.52
N ARG A 171 -15.76 -15.90 4.36
CA ARG A 171 -16.64 -17.05 4.04
C ARG A 171 -16.22 -17.73 2.74
N ASP A 172 -16.53 -19.01 2.59
CA ASP A 172 -16.39 -19.75 1.33
C ASP A 172 -17.59 -19.56 0.39
N ASP A 173 -17.61 -20.31 -0.71
CA ASP A 173 -18.66 -20.35 -1.73
C ASP A 173 -20.00 -20.90 -1.20
N ASN A 174 -19.97 -21.70 -0.14
CA ASN A 174 -21.13 -22.26 0.53
C ASN A 174 -21.65 -21.33 1.65
N GLY A 175 -21.02 -20.17 1.85
CA GLY A 175 -21.37 -19.19 2.88
C GLY A 175 -20.90 -19.57 4.28
N GLN A 176 -20.04 -20.59 4.42
CA GLN A 176 -19.50 -21.00 5.70
C GLN A 176 -18.34 -20.08 6.12
N THR A 177 -18.37 -19.62 7.37
CA THR A 177 -17.28 -18.84 7.96
C THR A 177 -16.00 -19.67 8.04
N LEU A 178 -14.93 -19.16 7.42
CA LEU A 178 -13.57 -19.69 7.44
C LEU A 178 -12.74 -18.99 8.54
N ALA A 179 -12.92 -17.68 8.68
CA ALA A 179 -12.28 -16.87 9.69
C ALA A 179 -13.14 -15.65 10.04
N GLN A 180 -12.95 -15.13 11.25
CA GLN A 180 -13.50 -13.86 11.71
C GLN A 180 -12.38 -13.07 12.40
N ILE A 181 -12.36 -11.76 12.17
CA ILE A 181 -11.49 -10.81 12.86
C ILE A 181 -12.41 -9.86 13.61
N ASP A 182 -12.24 -9.74 14.92
CA ASP A 182 -13.02 -8.84 15.77
C ASP A 182 -12.10 -7.81 16.43
N ILE A 183 -12.51 -6.55 16.46
CA ILE A 183 -11.79 -5.44 17.08
C ILE A 183 -12.66 -4.89 18.20
N SER A 184 -12.21 -5.13 19.43
CA SER A 184 -12.90 -4.74 20.66
C SER A 184 -12.44 -3.38 21.19
N GLU A 185 -11.27 -2.89 20.76
CA GLU A 185 -10.64 -1.70 21.32
C GLU A 185 -10.00 -0.82 20.24
N PHE A 186 -10.29 0.48 20.33
CA PHE A 186 -9.72 1.52 19.48
C PHE A 186 -9.13 2.65 20.33
N ASP A 187 -7.97 3.17 19.92
CA ASP A 187 -7.47 4.46 20.39
C ASP A 187 -8.16 5.59 19.62
N ASN A 188 -8.98 6.35 20.35
CA ASN A 188 -9.71 7.52 19.85
C ASN A 188 -8.81 8.77 19.67
N GLY A 189 -7.49 8.62 19.77
CA GLY A 189 -6.49 9.63 19.48
C GLY A 189 -6.24 9.85 17.97
N LYS A 190 -4.96 9.99 17.60
CA LYS A 190 -4.50 10.25 16.23
C LYS A 190 -4.72 9.02 15.35
N THR A 191 -4.98 9.18 14.06
CA THR A 191 -5.04 8.05 13.12
C THR A 191 -3.66 7.73 12.55
N ALA A 192 -3.32 6.45 12.50
CA ALA A 192 -2.10 5.93 11.89
C ALA A 192 -2.24 5.66 10.37
N TYR A 193 -3.30 6.19 9.76
CA TYR A 193 -3.60 5.98 8.35
C TYR A 193 -2.82 6.93 7.45
N PHE A 194 -2.41 6.42 6.30
CA PHE A 194 -1.64 7.17 5.32
C PHE A 194 -2.48 7.51 4.10
N GLY A 195 -2.45 8.77 3.70
CA GLY A 195 -3.02 9.21 2.44
C GLY A 195 -4.54 9.06 2.34
N SER A 196 -5.03 9.14 1.11
CA SER A 196 -6.47 9.23 0.80
C SER A 196 -6.83 8.63 -0.57
N ASN A 197 -5.88 7.96 -1.24
CA ASN A 197 -6.09 7.36 -2.55
C ASN A 197 -5.99 5.82 -2.50
N LEU A 198 -6.45 5.14 -3.56
CA LEU A 198 -6.50 3.68 -3.59
C LEU A 198 -5.11 3.00 -3.54
N ALA A 199 -4.05 3.65 -4.03
CA ALA A 199 -2.69 3.12 -3.91
C ALA A 199 -2.24 3.11 -2.44
N ASP A 200 -2.53 4.19 -1.71
CA ASP A 200 -2.34 4.25 -0.26
C ASP A 200 -3.17 3.14 0.42
N ILE A 201 -4.47 3.04 0.12
CA ILE A 201 -5.36 2.02 0.70
C ILE A 201 -4.88 0.59 0.42
N LYS A 202 -4.34 0.30 -0.77
CA LYS A 202 -3.96 -1.07 -1.17
C LYS A 202 -2.59 -1.52 -0.66
N TYR A 203 -1.65 -0.59 -0.50
CA TYR A 203 -0.24 -0.92 -0.17
C TYR A 203 0.19 -0.43 1.22
N LEU A 204 -0.55 0.51 1.81
CA LEU A 204 -0.32 1.03 3.16
C LEU A 204 -1.33 0.51 4.19
N THR A 205 -2.41 -0.17 3.77
CA THR A 205 -3.04 -1.15 4.65
C THR A 205 -2.01 -2.23 4.93
N ASN A 206 -1.43 -2.15 6.13
CA ASN A 206 -0.49 -3.14 6.62
C ASN A 206 -1.15 -4.53 6.47
N PRO A 207 -0.58 -5.46 5.68
CA PRO A 207 -1.18 -6.78 5.49
C PRO A 207 -1.23 -7.58 6.81
N ALA A 208 -0.49 -7.17 7.84
CA ALA A 208 -0.61 -7.69 9.19
C ALA A 208 -1.78 -7.09 10.00
N LEU A 209 -2.39 -5.98 9.58
CA LEU A 209 -3.65 -5.43 10.14
C LEU A 209 -4.87 -6.00 9.40
N GLY A 210 -4.86 -6.02 8.07
CA GLY A 210 -5.93 -6.63 7.26
C GLY A 210 -7.29 -5.90 7.30
N LEU A 211 -7.30 -4.62 7.71
CA LEU A 211 -8.50 -3.81 7.88
C LEU A 211 -8.58 -2.72 6.82
N LEU A 212 -9.78 -2.55 6.26
CA LEU A 212 -10.17 -1.35 5.52
C LEU A 212 -10.76 -0.32 6.50
N GLU A 213 -10.55 0.95 6.18
CA GLU A 213 -11.20 2.14 6.77
C GLU A 213 -11.52 2.06 8.27
N VAL A 214 -10.57 2.55 9.08
CA VAL A 214 -10.76 2.76 10.52
C VAL A 214 -10.57 4.24 10.83
N ASN A 215 -11.59 4.87 11.43
CA ASN A 215 -11.56 6.26 11.88
C ASN A 215 -10.68 6.44 13.14
N ASN A 216 -10.37 5.34 13.82
CA ASN A 216 -9.58 5.25 15.05
C ASN A 216 -8.61 4.07 14.95
N ASN A 217 -7.48 4.08 15.67
CA ASN A 217 -6.53 2.97 15.54
C ASN A 217 -6.99 1.75 16.33
N PRO A 218 -7.00 0.52 15.77
CA PRO A 218 -7.20 -0.68 16.58
C PRO A 218 -6.03 -0.83 17.56
N THR A 219 -6.32 -0.98 18.86
CA THR A 219 -5.29 -1.31 19.88
C THR A 219 -5.20 -2.80 20.14
N SER A 220 -6.28 -3.54 19.91
CA SER A 220 -6.33 -5.00 19.99
C SER A 220 -7.27 -5.56 18.92
N ARG A 221 -6.94 -6.76 18.42
CA ARG A 221 -7.88 -7.59 17.65
C ARG A 221 -7.79 -9.04 18.09
N GLU A 222 -8.89 -9.75 17.90
CA GLU A 222 -9.00 -11.20 17.98
C GLU A 222 -9.17 -11.76 16.56
N VAL A 223 -8.52 -12.90 16.27
CA VAL A 223 -8.62 -13.61 14.99
C VAL A 223 -8.99 -15.05 15.27
N THR A 224 -10.18 -15.44 14.85
CA THR A 224 -10.77 -16.77 15.09
C THR A 224 -10.91 -17.48 13.76
N THR A 225 -10.28 -18.64 13.60
CA THR A 225 -10.43 -19.50 12.41
C THR A 225 -11.31 -20.71 12.72
N TYR A 226 -12.00 -21.22 11.71
CA TYR A 226 -13.00 -22.28 11.87
C TYR A 226 -12.68 -23.49 10.98
N PHE A 227 -13.09 -24.67 11.42
CA PHE A 227 -13.03 -25.86 10.57
C PHE A 227 -14.11 -25.82 9.46
N PRO A 228 -13.87 -26.48 8.31
CA PRO A 228 -14.89 -26.74 7.28
C PRO A 228 -16.10 -27.57 7.76
N THR A 229 -16.12 -28.07 8.99
CA THR A 229 -17.30 -28.70 9.62
C THR A 229 -17.99 -27.81 10.66
N GLY A 230 -17.55 -26.55 10.80
CA GLY A 230 -17.87 -25.68 11.93
C GLY A 230 -17.05 -25.99 13.18
N GLY A 231 -17.11 -25.08 14.15
CA GLY A 231 -16.28 -25.11 15.37
C GLY A 231 -14.95 -24.37 15.20
N ILE A 232 -14.46 -23.79 16.29
CA ILE A 232 -13.19 -23.02 16.32
C ILE A 232 -12.02 -23.98 16.12
N GLN A 233 -11.11 -23.59 15.21
CA GLN A 233 -9.84 -24.27 14.96
C GLN A 233 -8.71 -23.60 15.74
N PHE A 234 -8.59 -22.28 15.62
CA PHE A 234 -7.60 -21.45 16.33
C PHE A 234 -8.19 -20.10 16.71
N GLU A 235 -7.60 -19.48 17.72
CA GLU A 235 -7.94 -18.15 18.22
C GLU A 235 -6.62 -17.43 18.59
N PHE A 236 -6.43 -16.23 18.06
CA PHE A 236 -5.20 -15.45 18.19
C PHE A 236 -5.53 -14.03 18.60
N GLN A 237 -4.84 -13.50 19.63
CA GLN A 237 -4.92 -12.07 19.93
C GLN A 237 -3.68 -11.37 19.37
N TYR A 238 -3.91 -10.20 18.78
CA TYR A 238 -2.86 -9.26 18.39
C TYR A 238 -3.08 -7.93 19.11
N ASN A 239 -2.03 -7.36 19.67
CA ASN A 239 -2.06 -6.04 20.31
C ASN A 239 -1.10 -5.09 19.60
N TYR A 240 -1.51 -3.84 19.49
CA TYR A 240 -0.86 -2.80 18.71
C TYR A 240 -0.42 -1.65 19.60
N ALA A 241 0.84 -1.26 19.49
CA ALA A 241 1.35 -0.01 20.03
C ALA A 241 1.84 0.86 18.86
N ILE A 242 1.44 2.12 18.83
CA ILE A 242 1.77 3.06 17.75
C ILE A 242 2.48 4.27 18.34
N GLU A 243 3.66 4.57 17.83
CA GLU A 243 4.42 5.77 18.16
C GLU A 243 4.24 6.83 17.07
N PHE A 244 4.20 8.11 17.46
CA PHE A 244 4.01 9.24 16.55
C PHE A 244 5.11 10.29 16.74
N ASN A 245 5.49 10.97 15.66
CA ASN A 245 6.38 12.12 15.72
C ASN A 245 5.67 13.41 16.19
N SER A 246 6.41 14.52 16.24
CA SER A 246 5.91 15.85 16.63
C SER A 246 4.93 16.48 15.63
N SER A 247 4.78 15.90 14.45
CA SER A 247 3.85 16.31 13.38
C SER A 247 2.64 15.36 13.28
N ASP A 248 2.43 14.53 14.31
CA ASP A 248 1.31 13.61 14.45
C ASP A 248 1.25 12.48 13.40
N LEU A 249 2.37 12.22 12.71
CA LEU A 249 2.54 11.08 11.80
C LEU A 249 3.11 9.87 12.56
N PRO A 250 2.59 8.65 12.36
CA PRO A 250 3.11 7.46 13.03
C PRO A 250 4.52 7.12 12.55
N THR A 251 5.45 6.82 13.45
CA THR A 251 6.84 6.44 13.13
C THR A 251 7.10 4.96 13.30
N GLN A 252 6.32 4.29 14.15
CA GLN A 252 6.44 2.88 14.44
C GLN A 252 5.08 2.27 14.79
N ILE A 253 4.83 1.05 14.31
CA ILE A 253 3.79 0.15 14.85
C ILE A 253 4.47 -1.12 15.34
N THR A 254 4.32 -1.43 16.62
CA THR A 254 4.72 -2.71 17.21
C THR A 254 3.50 -3.61 17.33
N ILE A 255 3.60 -4.81 16.74
CA ILE A 255 2.57 -5.84 16.71
C ILE A 255 3.03 -7.00 17.59
N SER A 256 2.36 -7.20 18.72
CA SER A 256 2.60 -8.33 19.61
C SER A 256 1.46 -9.35 19.52
N SER A 257 1.76 -10.62 19.72
CA SER A 257 0.76 -11.70 19.80
C SER A 257 1.14 -12.68 20.89
N ASN A 258 0.14 -13.39 21.43
CA ASN A 258 0.35 -14.51 22.34
C ASN A 258 0.90 -15.78 21.66
N GLN A 259 0.96 -15.84 20.32
CA GLN A 259 1.35 -17.04 19.56
C GLN A 259 2.51 -16.82 18.56
N SER A 260 2.98 -15.59 18.34
CA SER A 260 4.06 -15.29 17.40
C SER A 260 5.16 -14.43 18.04
N ALA A 261 6.31 -14.36 17.38
CA ALA A 261 7.26 -13.29 17.64
C ALA A 261 6.62 -11.92 17.39
N GLU A 262 7.14 -10.91 18.07
CA GLU A 262 6.80 -9.51 17.82
C GLU A 262 7.23 -9.09 16.40
N SER A 263 6.42 -8.26 15.76
CA SER A 263 6.70 -7.67 14.45
C SER A 263 6.66 -6.16 14.59
N THR A 264 7.69 -5.47 14.14
CA THR A 264 7.72 -4.01 14.11
C THR A 264 7.62 -3.50 12.68
N VAL A 265 6.85 -2.45 12.46
CA VAL A 265 6.81 -1.69 11.20
C VAL A 265 7.33 -0.29 11.47
N LEU A 266 8.32 0.15 10.71
CA LEU A 266 8.94 1.48 10.82
C LEU A 266 8.56 2.33 9.61
N TYR A 267 8.41 3.64 9.84
CA TYR A 267 8.00 4.61 8.82
C TYR A 267 8.94 5.83 8.77
N GLU A 268 9.34 6.21 7.55
CA GLU A 268 10.13 7.41 7.25
C GLU A 268 9.34 8.31 6.27
N TYR A 269 9.45 9.63 6.42
CA TYR A 269 8.75 10.63 5.60
C TYR A 269 9.74 11.55 4.90
N TYR A 270 9.27 12.23 3.86
CA TYR A 270 9.88 13.45 3.33
C TYR A 270 9.64 14.63 4.29
#